data_AF-A0A1V0N591-F1
#
_entry.id   AF-A0A1V0N591-F1
#
_cell.length_a   1.000
_cell.length_b   1.000
_cell.length_c   1.000
_cell.angle_alpha   90.00
_cell.angle_beta   90.00
_cell.angle_gamma   90.00
#
_symmetry.space_group_name_H-M   'P 1'
#
loop_
_entity.id
_entity.type
_entity.pdbx_description
1 polymer ?
#
loop_
_entity_poly.entity_id
_entity_poly.type
_entity_poly.pdbx_seq_one_letter_code
_entity_poly.pdbx_strand_id
1 'polypeptide(L)'
;MKTKATIGNYTVLLKSNLAQAIKVLYNTRKVIYYPANRDYPKLSEALDIFKLNINSMEDKGARVAIAFNGNFIYKKLDTDKKNSLIHFLDFLLLIPPPKFSIRKGKNTAIINEITVPKLSSILDSVLNFKFPRYWIDKQKEYESISIAIMRIINESDNNQSLPEPLWKIEQNLKEKDVESIKFYTAQIKEWISMGLIL
;
A
#
# COMPACT_ATOMS: atom_id res chain seq x y z
N MET A 1 -1.15 40.70 0.96
CA MET A 1 -0.23 39.93 0.10
C MET A 1 -0.55 38.45 0.21
N LYS A 2 -0.90 37.75 -0.88
CA LYS A 2 -0.97 36.28 -0.86
C LYS A 2 0.46 35.75 -0.97
N THR A 3 0.94 35.05 0.04
CA THR A 3 2.24 34.35 0.03
C THR A 3 2.25 33.37 -1.14
N LYS A 4 3.17 33.53 -2.09
CA LYS A 4 3.38 32.54 -3.15
C LYS A 4 3.89 31.26 -2.50
N ALA A 5 3.09 30.20 -2.51
CA ALA A 5 3.52 28.91 -2.01
C ALA A 5 4.67 28.36 -2.88
N THR A 6 5.71 27.86 -2.23
CA THR A 6 6.91 27.32 -2.87
C THR A 6 6.78 25.82 -3.10
N ILE A 7 7.63 25.25 -3.96
CA ILE A 7 7.74 23.79 -4.18
C ILE A 7 7.95 23.03 -2.85
N GLY A 8 8.70 23.62 -1.91
CA GLY A 8 8.89 23.07 -0.57
C GLY A 8 7.56 22.91 0.19
N ASN A 9 6.69 23.93 0.13
CA ASN A 9 5.38 23.88 0.78
C ASN A 9 4.49 22.76 0.22
N TYR A 10 4.49 22.56 -1.10
CA TYR A 10 3.69 21.51 -1.73
C TYR A 10 4.24 20.11 -1.49
N THR A 11 5.56 19.97 -1.35
CA THR A 11 6.20 18.71 -0.94
C THR A 11 5.80 18.33 0.49
N VAL A 12 5.82 19.29 1.42
CA VAL A 12 5.35 19.08 2.80
C VAL A 12 3.85 18.76 2.84
N LEU A 13 3.05 19.45 2.03
CA LEU A 13 1.61 19.19 1.95
C LEU A 13 1.29 17.80 1.39
N LEU A 14 2.00 17.35 0.36
CA LEU A 14 1.87 15.99 -0.16
C LEU A 14 2.22 14.95 0.92
N LYS A 15 3.35 15.14 1.60
CA LYS A 15 3.80 14.29 2.71
C LYS A 15 2.74 14.20 3.82
N SER A 16 2.19 15.33 4.23
CA SER A 16 1.15 15.41 5.26
C SER A 16 -0.13 14.70 4.82
N ASN A 17 -0.56 14.89 3.56
CA ASN A 17 -1.71 14.19 3.00
C ASN A 17 -1.49 12.67 2.98
N LEU A 18 -0.32 12.20 2.56
CA LEU A 18 0.00 10.76 2.56
C LEU A 18 0.01 10.18 3.97
N ALA A 19 0.62 10.87 4.94
CA ALA A 19 0.62 10.44 6.33
C ALA A 19 -0.80 10.31 6.91
N GLN A 20 -1.65 11.30 6.62
CA GLN A 20 -3.04 11.28 7.06
C GLN A 20 -3.85 10.19 6.34
N ALA A 21 -3.63 9.99 5.04
CA ALA A 21 -4.29 8.95 4.26
C ALA A 21 -3.94 7.56 4.80
N ILE A 22 -2.67 7.24 5.04
CA ILE A 22 -2.25 5.95 5.62
C ILE A 22 -2.86 5.76 7.00
N LYS A 23 -2.90 6.81 7.82
CA LYS A 23 -3.50 6.76 9.15
C LYS A 23 -5.00 6.42 9.08
N VAL A 24 -5.76 7.13 8.26
CA VAL A 24 -7.23 7.03 8.16
C VAL A 24 -7.66 5.76 7.42
N LEU A 25 -7.05 5.49 6.27
CA LEU A 25 -7.44 4.38 5.39
C LEU A 25 -6.93 3.03 5.89
N TYR A 26 -5.86 2.98 6.70
CA TYR A 26 -5.25 1.72 7.14
C TYR A 26 -5.00 1.64 8.65
N ASN A 27 -4.07 2.42 9.20
CA ASN A 27 -3.52 2.18 10.55
C ASN A 27 -4.57 2.24 11.67
N THR A 28 -5.53 3.16 11.57
CA THR A 28 -6.58 3.37 12.60
C THR A 28 -7.93 2.80 12.21
N ARG A 29 -8.02 2.19 11.02
CA ARG A 29 -9.28 1.72 10.44
C ARG A 29 -9.80 0.50 11.19
N LYS A 30 -11.07 0.54 11.57
CA LYS A 30 -11.75 -0.54 12.32
C LYS A 30 -12.56 -1.50 11.44
N VAL A 31 -12.89 -1.13 10.23
CA VAL A 31 -13.69 -1.97 9.33
C VAL A 31 -12.91 -2.20 8.03
N ILE A 32 -13.40 -3.11 7.20
CA ILE A 32 -12.83 -3.31 5.88
C ILE A 32 -13.67 -2.54 4.87
N TYR A 33 -13.04 -2.11 3.78
CA TYR A 33 -13.71 -1.38 2.72
C TYR A 33 -14.54 -2.32 1.84
N TYR A 34 -15.80 -2.54 2.21
CA TYR A 34 -16.78 -3.24 1.37
C TYR A 34 -18.15 -2.53 1.40
N PRO A 35 -18.88 -2.44 0.28
CA PRO A 35 -20.11 -1.63 0.17
C PRO A 35 -21.21 -1.94 1.20
N ALA A 36 -21.30 -3.19 1.66
CA ALA A 36 -22.28 -3.58 2.67
C ALA A 36 -21.96 -3.08 4.09
N ASN A 37 -20.77 -2.50 4.33
CA ASN A 37 -20.42 -1.95 5.64
C ASN A 37 -21.03 -0.57 5.82
N ARG A 38 -21.64 -0.31 6.99
CA ARG A 38 -22.23 0.99 7.33
C ARG A 38 -21.22 2.15 7.23
N ASP A 39 -19.96 1.93 7.54
CA ASP A 39 -18.91 2.96 7.52
C ASP A 39 -18.22 3.11 6.15
N TYR A 40 -18.61 2.29 5.15
CA TYR A 40 -18.05 2.36 3.80
C TYR A 40 -18.17 3.74 3.15
N PRO A 41 -19.32 4.44 3.17
CA PRO A 41 -19.45 5.75 2.52
C PRO A 41 -18.46 6.79 3.06
N LYS A 42 -18.22 6.78 4.37
CA LYS A 42 -17.25 7.70 5.02
C LYS A 42 -15.82 7.41 4.60
N LEU A 43 -15.47 6.13 4.45
CA LEU A 43 -14.13 5.74 3.97
C LEU A 43 -13.96 6.06 2.49
N SER A 44 -15.02 5.92 1.69
CA SER A 44 -15.02 6.28 0.26
C SER A 44 -14.81 7.77 0.09
N GLU A 45 -15.56 8.59 0.83
CA GLU A 45 -15.43 10.04 0.82
C GLU A 45 -14.02 10.48 1.24
N ALA A 46 -13.47 9.88 2.29
CA ALA A 46 -12.10 10.16 2.72
C ALA A 46 -11.07 9.81 1.64
N LEU A 47 -11.21 8.66 0.98
CA LEU A 47 -10.36 8.26 -0.15
C LEU A 47 -10.41 9.30 -1.27
N ASP A 48 -11.60 9.72 -1.67
CA ASP A 48 -11.81 10.66 -2.77
C ASP A 48 -11.15 12.02 -2.47
N ILE A 49 -11.24 12.49 -1.22
CA ILE A 49 -10.56 13.71 -0.76
C ILE A 49 -9.03 13.55 -0.88
N PHE A 50 -8.46 12.43 -0.43
CA PHE A 50 -7.02 12.22 -0.51
C PHE A 50 -6.54 12.11 -1.97
N LYS A 51 -7.30 11.43 -2.83
CA LYS A 51 -7.00 11.35 -4.28
C LYS A 51 -7.05 12.71 -4.95
N LEU A 52 -8.07 13.53 -4.66
CA LEU A 52 -8.18 14.90 -5.16
C LEU A 52 -6.96 15.74 -4.74
N ASN A 53 -6.56 15.63 -3.47
CA ASN A 53 -5.41 16.34 -2.95
C ASN A 53 -4.14 15.96 -3.71
N ILE A 54 -3.85 14.66 -3.87
CA ILE A 54 -2.67 14.16 -4.60
C ILE A 54 -2.70 14.59 -6.07
N ASN A 55 -3.85 14.48 -6.75
CA ASN A 55 -4.00 14.88 -8.16
C ASN A 55 -3.57 16.32 -8.39
N SER A 56 -3.93 17.23 -7.47
CA SER A 56 -3.60 18.64 -7.60
C SER A 56 -2.13 18.98 -7.34
N MET A 57 -1.30 18.03 -6.85
CA MET A 57 0.08 18.30 -6.44
C MET A 57 1.10 18.19 -7.57
N GLU A 58 0.78 17.49 -8.66
CA GLU A 58 1.65 17.36 -9.83
C GLU A 58 1.91 18.74 -10.46
N ASP A 59 0.85 19.46 -10.81
CA ASP A 59 0.92 20.79 -11.43
C ASP A 59 1.58 21.83 -10.51
N LYS A 60 1.57 21.58 -9.20
CA LYS A 60 2.19 22.43 -8.18
C LYS A 60 3.69 22.14 -7.99
N GLY A 61 4.23 21.17 -8.72
CA GLY A 61 5.64 20.80 -8.69
C GLY A 61 6.07 20.09 -7.39
N ALA A 62 5.13 19.43 -6.69
CA ALA A 62 5.46 18.67 -5.49
C ALA A 62 6.50 17.58 -5.78
N ARG A 63 7.21 17.16 -4.73
CA ARG A 63 8.21 16.10 -4.80
C ARG A 63 7.82 14.96 -3.89
N VAL A 64 8.21 13.74 -4.25
CA VAL A 64 7.99 12.52 -3.47
C VAL A 64 9.33 11.91 -3.07
N ALA A 65 9.39 11.34 -1.87
CA ALA A 65 10.58 10.65 -1.39
C ALA A 65 10.73 9.29 -2.07
N ILE A 66 11.95 8.95 -2.46
CA ILE A 66 12.31 7.68 -3.09
C ILE A 66 13.59 7.16 -2.41
N ALA A 67 13.59 5.89 -2.04
CA ALA A 67 14.75 5.18 -1.53
C ALA A 67 15.79 5.05 -2.65
N PHE A 68 17.01 5.48 -2.37
CA PHE A 68 18.15 5.44 -3.27
C PHE A 68 19.44 5.30 -2.45
N ASN A 69 20.19 4.22 -2.65
CA ASN A 69 21.47 3.94 -1.99
C ASN A 69 21.44 4.11 -0.45
N GLY A 70 20.42 3.54 0.19
CA GLY A 70 20.27 3.59 1.66
C GLY A 70 19.76 4.93 2.22
N ASN A 71 19.50 5.92 1.37
CA ASN A 71 18.95 7.24 1.73
C ASN A 71 17.63 7.52 1.00
N PHE A 72 16.89 8.54 1.43
CA PHE A 72 15.73 9.05 0.70
C PHE A 72 16.10 10.31 -0.08
N ILE A 73 15.82 10.31 -1.38
CA ILE A 73 15.94 11.48 -2.24
C ILE A 73 14.56 11.95 -2.69
N TYR A 74 14.40 13.26 -2.88
CA TYR A 74 13.14 13.83 -3.39
C TYR A 74 13.16 13.90 -4.92
N LYS A 75 12.27 13.17 -5.59
CA LYS A 75 12.05 13.28 -7.05
C LYS A 75 10.78 14.07 -7.34
N LYS A 76 10.69 14.69 -8.52
CA LYS A 76 9.46 15.37 -8.99
C LYS A 76 8.31 14.35 -8.98
N LEU A 77 7.13 14.78 -8.53
CA LEU A 77 5.90 14.03 -8.70
C LEU A 77 5.48 14.13 -10.17
N ASP A 78 5.79 13.10 -10.96
CA ASP A 78 5.28 12.92 -12.32
C ASP A 78 4.00 12.08 -12.32
N THR A 79 3.34 12.01 -13.48
CA THR A 79 2.12 11.22 -13.70
C THR A 79 2.23 9.80 -13.15
N ASP A 80 3.34 9.10 -13.40
CA ASP A 80 3.51 7.72 -12.98
C ASP A 80 3.57 7.58 -11.46
N LYS A 81 4.33 8.45 -10.78
CA LYS A 81 4.39 8.46 -9.30
C LYS A 81 3.07 8.89 -8.71
N LYS A 82 2.39 9.89 -9.27
CA LYS A 82 1.06 10.31 -8.85
C LYS A 82 0.06 9.14 -8.94
N ASN A 83 0.04 8.44 -10.06
CA ASN A 83 -0.85 7.29 -10.26
C ASN A 83 -0.49 6.16 -9.28
N SER A 84 0.81 5.90 -9.06
CA SER A 84 1.27 4.94 -8.05
C SER A 84 0.80 5.30 -6.63
N LEU A 85 0.87 6.59 -6.24
CA LEU A 85 0.32 7.06 -4.96
C LEU A 85 -1.19 6.85 -4.85
N ILE A 86 -1.94 7.13 -5.93
CA ILE A 86 -3.40 6.93 -5.96
C ILE A 86 -3.75 5.44 -5.83
N HIS A 87 -3.08 4.58 -6.60
CA HIS A 87 -3.24 3.13 -6.50
C HIS A 87 -2.86 2.59 -5.13
N PHE A 88 -1.86 3.17 -4.48
CA PHE A 88 -1.52 2.83 -3.10
C PHE A 88 -2.67 3.14 -2.14
N LEU A 89 -3.35 4.29 -2.30
CA LEU A 89 -4.52 4.60 -1.46
C LEU A 89 -5.67 3.61 -1.67
N ASP A 90 -5.91 3.20 -2.92
CA ASP A 90 -6.87 2.15 -3.25
C ASP A 90 -6.50 0.81 -2.58
N PHE A 91 -5.23 0.45 -2.67
CA PHE A 91 -4.70 -0.77 -2.07
C PHE A 91 -4.87 -0.79 -0.54
N LEU A 92 -4.62 0.33 0.16
CA LEU A 92 -4.81 0.43 1.61
C LEU A 92 -6.25 0.12 2.05
N LEU A 93 -7.24 0.49 1.22
CA LEU A 93 -8.63 0.17 1.48
C LEU A 93 -8.97 -1.28 1.14
N LEU A 94 -8.36 -1.84 0.10
CA LEU A 94 -8.55 -3.23 -0.30
C LEU A 94 -8.09 -4.21 0.79
N ILE A 95 -6.89 -4.05 1.34
CA ILE A 95 -6.33 -5.01 2.32
C ILE A 95 -7.03 -4.92 3.69
N PRO A 96 -7.03 -5.98 4.54
CA PRO A 96 -7.55 -5.90 5.91
C PRO A 96 -6.69 -5.00 6.82
N PRO A 97 -7.27 -4.22 7.75
CA PRO A 97 -6.49 -3.34 8.61
C PRO A 97 -5.61 -4.12 9.62
N PRO A 98 -4.57 -3.48 10.18
CA PRO A 98 -3.56 -4.16 11.01
C PRO A 98 -4.09 -4.94 12.21
N LYS A 99 -5.27 -4.56 12.74
CA LYS A 99 -5.87 -5.25 13.89
C LYS A 99 -6.31 -6.69 13.60
N PHE A 100 -6.35 -7.09 12.32
CA PHE A 100 -6.60 -8.47 11.91
C PHE A 100 -5.32 -9.31 11.87
N SER A 101 -4.15 -8.68 12.06
CA SER A 101 -2.89 -9.37 12.33
C SER A 101 -3.00 -10.14 13.66
N ILE A 102 -2.57 -11.39 13.65
CA ILE A 102 -2.50 -12.24 14.85
C ILE A 102 -1.21 -11.96 15.62
N ARG A 103 -0.17 -11.44 14.96
CA ARG A 103 1.11 -11.11 15.60
C ARG A 103 0.97 -9.93 16.55
N LYS A 104 1.43 -10.12 17.79
CA LYS A 104 1.53 -9.06 18.83
C LYS A 104 2.65 -8.03 18.57
N GLY A 105 3.15 -7.91 17.34
CA GLY A 105 4.29 -7.08 16.98
C GLY A 105 3.91 -5.65 16.58
N LYS A 106 4.91 -4.78 16.38
CA LYS A 106 4.70 -3.48 15.75
C LYS A 106 4.33 -3.68 14.28
N ASN A 107 3.05 -3.48 13.96
CA ASN A 107 2.47 -3.61 12.63
C ASN A 107 2.82 -2.46 11.67
N THR A 108 3.42 -1.39 12.20
CA THR A 108 3.83 -0.20 11.46
C THR A 108 5.30 0.13 11.71
N ALA A 109 5.87 0.95 10.84
CA ALA A 109 7.20 1.54 10.95
C ALA A 109 7.13 3.04 10.67
N ILE A 110 8.22 3.77 10.93
CA ILE A 110 8.34 5.17 10.57
C ILE A 110 9.36 5.30 9.44
N ILE A 111 8.94 5.79 8.28
CA ILE A 111 9.81 6.09 7.13
C ILE A 111 9.57 7.55 6.75
N ASN A 112 10.65 8.34 6.65
CA ASN A 112 10.56 9.76 6.30
C ASN A 112 9.49 10.50 7.13
N GLU A 113 9.46 10.31 8.46
CA GLU A 113 8.45 10.90 9.38
C GLU A 113 6.99 10.45 9.16
N ILE A 114 6.73 9.52 8.25
CA ILE A 114 5.40 8.93 8.01
C ILE A 114 5.31 7.58 8.72
N THR A 115 4.21 7.34 9.44
CA THR A 115 3.92 6.00 9.98
C THR A 115 3.31 5.12 8.89
N VAL A 116 4.09 4.17 8.40
CA VAL A 116 3.75 3.29 7.27
C VAL A 116 3.48 1.86 7.72
N PRO A 117 2.67 1.09 6.96
CA PRO A 117 2.50 -0.33 7.22
C PRO A 117 3.78 -1.12 6.98
N LYS A 118 3.97 -2.20 7.74
CA LYS A 118 4.99 -3.21 7.40
C LYS A 118 4.43 -4.23 6.44
N LEU A 119 5.23 -4.63 5.47
CA LEU A 119 4.90 -5.65 4.47
C LEU A 119 4.49 -6.99 5.15
N SER A 120 5.23 -7.39 6.19
CA SER A 120 4.91 -8.58 6.99
C SER A 120 3.58 -8.47 7.73
N SER A 121 3.19 -7.28 8.18
CA SER A 121 1.88 -7.05 8.82
C SER A 121 0.75 -7.10 7.81
N ILE A 122 0.97 -6.62 6.58
CA ILE A 122 -0.01 -6.73 5.50
C ILE A 122 -0.22 -8.21 5.18
N LEU A 123 0.86 -8.98 4.98
CA LEU A 123 0.79 -10.41 4.72
C LEU A 123 0.03 -11.15 5.82
N ASP A 124 0.38 -10.93 7.08
CA ASP A 124 -0.29 -11.58 8.22
C ASP A 124 -1.79 -11.24 8.26
N SER A 125 -2.15 -9.99 7.98
CA SER A 125 -3.56 -9.57 7.97
C SER A 125 -4.34 -10.19 6.81
N VAL A 126 -3.73 -10.31 5.62
CA VAL A 126 -4.35 -10.90 4.42
C VAL A 126 -4.53 -12.41 4.61
N LEU A 127 -3.53 -13.13 5.12
CA LEU A 127 -3.58 -14.58 5.34
C LEU A 127 -4.61 -14.99 6.41
N ASN A 128 -4.78 -14.16 7.45
CA ASN A 128 -5.68 -14.47 8.56
C ASN A 128 -7.08 -13.87 8.41
N PHE A 129 -7.35 -13.17 7.31
CA PHE A 129 -8.65 -12.58 7.08
C PHE A 129 -9.68 -13.64 6.70
N LYS A 130 -10.75 -13.72 7.50
CA LYS A 130 -11.90 -14.59 7.21
C LYS A 130 -12.88 -13.86 6.32
N PHE A 131 -12.96 -14.28 5.06
CA PHE A 131 -13.90 -13.71 4.10
C PHE A 131 -15.35 -13.96 4.52
N PRO A 132 -16.22 -12.93 4.53
CA PRO A 132 -17.64 -13.16 4.60
C PRO A 132 -18.13 -13.83 3.30
N ARG A 133 -19.21 -14.64 3.39
CA ARG A 133 -19.72 -15.42 2.24
C ARG A 133 -19.99 -14.59 0.99
N TYR A 134 -20.45 -13.35 1.15
CA TYR A 134 -20.77 -12.43 0.06
C TYR A 134 -19.55 -11.78 -0.61
N TRP A 135 -18.33 -12.09 -0.15
CA TRP A 135 -17.09 -11.48 -0.65
C TRP A 135 -16.02 -12.51 -1.05
N ILE A 136 -16.47 -13.74 -1.33
CA ILE A 136 -15.64 -14.87 -1.73
C ILE A 136 -14.98 -14.64 -3.10
N ASP A 137 -15.57 -13.79 -3.94
CA ASP A 137 -15.04 -13.39 -5.23
C ASP A 137 -13.70 -12.64 -5.14
N LYS A 138 -13.42 -12.03 -3.98
CA LYS A 138 -12.14 -11.34 -3.71
C LYS A 138 -11.03 -12.25 -3.18
N GLN A 139 -11.32 -13.51 -2.91
CA GLN A 139 -10.32 -14.44 -2.40
C GLN A 139 -9.10 -14.54 -3.33
N LYS A 140 -9.31 -14.63 -4.65
CA LYS A 140 -8.21 -14.71 -5.63
C LYS A 140 -7.32 -13.47 -5.66
N GLU A 141 -7.92 -12.30 -5.45
CA GLU A 141 -7.19 -11.04 -5.38
C GLU A 141 -6.27 -11.02 -4.16
N TYR A 142 -6.76 -11.48 -3.00
CA TYR A 142 -5.97 -11.60 -1.77
C TYR A 142 -4.90 -12.70 -1.84
N GLU A 143 -5.19 -13.82 -2.50
CA GLU A 143 -4.20 -14.87 -2.79
C GLU A 143 -3.06 -14.29 -3.65
N SER A 144 -3.41 -13.54 -4.70
CA SER A 144 -2.41 -12.87 -5.56
C SER A 144 -1.55 -11.88 -4.80
N ILE A 145 -2.17 -11.06 -3.93
CA ILE A 145 -1.45 -10.13 -3.03
C ILE A 145 -0.52 -10.89 -2.09
N SER A 146 -1.01 -11.98 -1.47
CA SER A 146 -0.22 -12.79 -0.53
C SER A 146 1.02 -13.37 -1.21
N ILE A 147 0.85 -13.96 -2.40
CA ILE A 147 1.95 -14.55 -3.16
C ILE A 147 2.94 -13.46 -3.60
N ALA A 148 2.45 -12.30 -4.06
CA ALA A 148 3.30 -11.18 -4.42
C ALA A 148 4.17 -10.71 -3.24
N ILE A 149 3.59 -10.58 -2.05
CA ILE A 149 4.32 -10.21 -0.83
C ILE A 149 5.33 -11.30 -0.44
N MET A 150 4.95 -12.57 -0.44
CA MET A 150 5.85 -13.68 -0.11
C MET A 150 7.05 -13.74 -1.06
N ARG A 151 6.83 -13.51 -2.37
CA ARG A 151 7.91 -13.42 -3.36
C ARG A 151 8.89 -12.29 -3.05
N ILE A 152 8.39 -11.10 -2.72
CA ILE A 152 9.23 -9.95 -2.36
C ILE A 152 10.07 -10.22 -1.11
N ILE A 153 9.47 -10.84 -0.08
CA ILE A 153 10.20 -11.20 1.15
C ILE A 153 11.32 -12.20 0.83
N ASN A 154 11.03 -13.26 0.09
CA ASN A 154 12.03 -14.26 -0.27
C ASN A 154 13.16 -13.70 -1.15
N GLU A 155 12.84 -12.79 -2.08
CA GLU A 155 13.87 -12.12 -2.88
C GLU A 155 14.81 -11.26 -2.03
N SER A 156 14.30 -10.70 -0.94
CA SER A 156 15.05 -9.89 0.03
C SER A 156 15.91 -10.75 0.96
N ASP A 157 15.45 -11.98 1.25
CA ASP A 157 16.11 -12.99 2.08
C ASP A 157 17.07 -13.90 1.30
N ASN A 158 17.54 -13.48 0.12
CA ASN A 158 18.38 -14.32 -0.76
C ASN A 158 19.79 -14.59 -0.18
N ASN A 159 19.82 -15.53 0.75
CA ASN A 159 20.61 -16.75 0.67
C ASN A 159 19.90 -17.97 1.32
N GLN A 160 18.57 -18.15 1.15
CA GLN A 160 17.91 -19.43 1.46
C GLN A 160 16.91 -19.85 0.38
N SER A 161 17.00 -21.12 -0.01
CA SER A 161 16.11 -21.81 -0.94
C SER A 161 14.64 -21.61 -0.60
N LEU A 162 13.81 -21.33 -1.61
CA LEU A 162 12.35 -21.20 -1.50
C LEU A 162 11.76 -22.28 -0.57
N PRO A 163 11.00 -21.92 0.47
CA PRO A 163 10.27 -22.90 1.27
C PRO A 163 9.33 -23.72 0.39
N GLU A 164 9.39 -25.06 0.50
CA GLU A 164 8.54 -26.05 -0.20
C GLU A 164 7.04 -25.68 -0.37
N PRO A 165 6.38 -25.01 0.60
CA PRO A 165 4.99 -24.59 0.44
C PRO A 165 4.75 -23.63 -0.73
N LEU A 166 5.70 -22.74 -1.05
CA LEU A 166 5.56 -21.76 -2.13
C LEU A 166 5.70 -22.39 -3.51
N TRP A 167 6.59 -23.37 -3.65
CA TRP A 167 6.78 -24.09 -4.91
C TRP A 167 5.52 -24.85 -5.34
N LYS A 168 4.81 -25.47 -4.38
CA LYS A 168 3.52 -26.14 -4.64
C LYS A 168 2.39 -25.19 -4.99
N ILE A 169 2.42 -23.96 -4.47
CA ILE A 169 1.46 -22.91 -4.81
C ILE A 169 1.73 -22.42 -6.25
N GLU A 170 2.99 -22.20 -6.62
CA GLU A 170 3.34 -21.68 -7.94
C GLU A 170 2.99 -22.62 -9.11
N GLN A 171 3.07 -23.94 -8.91
CA GLN A 171 2.74 -24.92 -9.95
C GLN A 171 1.24 -25.07 -10.25
N ASN A 172 0.36 -24.55 -9.38
CA ASN A 172 -1.09 -24.70 -9.53
C ASN A 172 -1.80 -23.39 -9.92
N LEU A 173 -1.06 -22.33 -10.24
CA LEU A 173 -1.63 -21.03 -10.60
C LEU A 173 -2.15 -21.04 -12.04
N LYS A 174 -3.36 -20.50 -12.26
CA LYS A 174 -3.85 -20.24 -13.62
C LYS A 174 -3.17 -18.99 -14.18
N GLU A 175 -3.09 -18.86 -15.51
CA GLU A 175 -2.44 -17.69 -16.15
C GLU A 175 -2.96 -16.33 -15.66
N LYS A 176 -4.28 -16.20 -15.43
CA LYS A 176 -4.90 -14.98 -14.86
C LYS A 176 -4.38 -14.64 -13.45
N ASP A 177 -4.05 -15.66 -12.67
CA ASP A 177 -3.50 -15.48 -11.33
C ASP A 177 -2.03 -15.03 -11.44
N VAL A 178 -1.28 -15.51 -12.45
CA VAL A 178 0.11 -15.10 -12.72
C VAL A 178 0.22 -13.62 -13.10
N GLU A 179 -0.66 -13.10 -13.95
CA GLU A 179 -0.69 -11.67 -14.31
C GLU A 179 -0.99 -10.79 -13.11
N SER A 180 -1.98 -11.19 -12.30
CA SER A 180 -2.38 -10.47 -11.09
C SER A 180 -1.24 -10.43 -10.07
N ILE A 181 -0.53 -11.55 -9.88
CA ILE A 181 0.65 -11.61 -9.00
C ILE A 181 1.75 -10.69 -9.52
N LYS A 182 2.09 -10.73 -10.82
CA LYS A 182 3.11 -9.84 -11.41
C LYS A 182 2.75 -8.37 -11.23
N PHE A 183 1.48 -8.02 -11.44
CA PHE A 183 0.97 -6.67 -11.21
C PHE A 183 1.19 -6.23 -9.76
N TYR A 184 0.74 -7.02 -8.78
CA TYR A 184 0.91 -6.70 -7.36
C TYR A 184 2.39 -6.67 -6.93
N THR A 185 3.23 -7.57 -7.45
CA THR A 185 4.67 -7.55 -7.18
C THR A 185 5.30 -6.23 -7.63
N ALA A 186 4.97 -5.76 -8.84
CA ALA A 186 5.51 -4.51 -9.37
C ALA A 186 5.03 -3.29 -8.56
N GLN A 187 3.73 -3.22 -8.26
CA GLN A 187 3.14 -2.13 -7.46
C GLN A 187 3.74 -2.07 -6.05
N ILE A 188 3.84 -3.20 -5.36
CA ILE A 188 4.37 -3.24 -3.98
C ILE A 188 5.85 -2.86 -3.95
N LYS A 189 6.67 -3.33 -4.92
CA LYS A 189 8.07 -2.90 -5.04
C LYS A 189 8.19 -1.39 -5.25
N GLU A 190 7.33 -0.81 -6.08
CA GLU A 190 7.29 0.64 -6.27
C GLU A 190 6.94 1.36 -4.95
N TRP A 191 5.93 0.89 -4.21
CA TRP A 191 5.54 1.51 -2.93
C TRP A 191 6.61 1.38 -1.84
N ILE A 192 7.36 0.27 -1.82
CA ILE A 192 8.55 0.11 -0.96
C ILE A 192 9.61 1.14 -1.37
N SER A 193 9.87 1.30 -2.67
CA SER A 193 10.82 2.30 -3.18
C SER A 193 10.42 3.72 -2.81
N MET A 194 9.11 4.02 -2.77
CA MET A 194 8.57 5.31 -2.34
C MET A 194 8.52 5.50 -0.81
N GLY A 195 8.93 4.49 -0.04
CA GLY A 195 8.89 4.53 1.43
C GLY A 195 7.48 4.53 2.00
N LEU A 196 6.50 3.96 1.29
CA LEU A 196 5.09 3.86 1.70
C LEU A 196 4.78 2.54 2.42
N ILE A 197 5.66 1.54 2.30
CA ILE A 197 5.64 0.25 2.97
C ILE A 197 7.07 -0.06 3.43
N LEU A 198 7.24 -0.67 4.62
CA LEU A 198 8.52 -1.25 5.07
C LEU A 198 8.54 -2.77 4.87
#